data_AF-A0A2K3P222-F1
#
_entry.id   AF-A0A2K3P222-F1
#
_cell.length_a   1.000
_cell.length_b   1.000
_cell.length_c   1.000
_cell.angle_alpha   90.00
_cell.angle_beta   90.00
_cell.angle_gamma   90.00
#
_symmetry.space_group_name_H-M   'P 1'
#
loop_
_entity.id
_entity.type
_entity.pdbx_description
1 polymer ?
#
loop_
_entity_poly.entity_id
_entity_poly.type
_entity_poly.pdbx_seq_one_letter_code
_entity_poly.pdbx_strand_id
1 'polypeptide(L)'
;MEWSQPQSQGDLASPRAGHAGITIDESWFIVGGGDNKNGCPETLVLNMSKLVWSVLNVVKQKDPLSSEGLSVCSGLIDGETYLFSFGGYNGRYSNEVFVMRPKEKDTLRPKIFQSPAAAAAAASVSSAYALSKSEKLDFMQLDDINPKSSVNGHHQDDATVKIEAIKEEKRLLELSITEVRAENSKLGGEIHEVNSTHAELTKELQSVQGQLVAERSRCFNLEAKIAELQKLLESMQSVEDQVQALRQKKSALDQEMEQAATAQRQSSGGVWRLFGGSEK
;
A
#
# COMPACT_ATOMS: atom_id res chain seq x y z
N MET A 1 15.26 -9.83 -21.39
CA MET A 1 14.59 -8.55 -21.13
C MET A 1 13.23 -8.63 -21.78
N GLU A 2 12.16 -8.60 -20.98
CA GLU A 2 10.78 -8.58 -21.46
C GLU A 2 10.03 -7.42 -20.80
N TRP A 3 9.03 -6.89 -21.49
CA TRP A 3 8.17 -5.85 -20.95
C TRP A 3 7.04 -6.49 -20.14
N SER A 4 6.79 -5.96 -18.94
CA SER A 4 5.70 -6.39 -18.07
C SER A 4 5.00 -5.19 -17.44
N GLN A 5 3.72 -5.33 -17.12
CA GLN A 5 2.94 -4.33 -16.38
C GLN A 5 2.60 -4.88 -14.99
N PRO A 6 3.41 -4.56 -13.96
CA PRO A 6 3.15 -5.04 -12.62
C PRO A 6 1.93 -4.36 -12.01
N GLN A 7 1.18 -5.09 -11.17
CA GLN A 7 0.08 -4.53 -10.40
C GLN A 7 0.63 -3.70 -9.24
N SER A 8 0.36 -2.39 -9.24
CA SER A 8 0.74 -1.49 -8.14
C SER A 8 -0.45 -1.18 -7.22
N GLN A 9 -0.15 -0.84 -5.96
CA GLN A 9 -1.14 -0.51 -4.93
C GLN A 9 -0.86 0.89 -4.35
N GLY A 10 -1.73 1.41 -3.48
CA GLY A 10 -1.52 2.68 -2.77
C GLY A 10 -2.20 3.88 -3.40
N ASP A 11 -1.64 5.08 -3.17
CA ASP A 11 -2.21 6.33 -3.68
C ASP A 11 -2.13 6.32 -5.22
N LEU A 12 -3.26 6.47 -5.92
CA LEU A 12 -3.29 6.45 -7.39
C LEU A 12 -2.45 7.60 -7.96
N ALA A 13 -1.36 7.24 -8.65
CA ALA A 13 -0.58 8.19 -9.43
C ALA A 13 -1.44 8.74 -10.57
N SER A 14 -1.69 10.05 -10.57
CA SER A 14 -2.41 10.70 -11.66
C SER A 14 -1.59 10.59 -12.97
N PRO A 15 -2.24 10.30 -14.12
CA PRO A 15 -1.59 10.31 -15.42
C PRO A 15 -0.93 11.66 -15.67
N ARG A 16 0.36 11.66 -16.02
CA ARG A 16 1.14 12.89 -16.21
C ARG A 16 2.24 12.74 -17.26
N ALA A 17 2.60 13.85 -17.91
CA ALA A 17 3.73 13.95 -18.83
C ALA A 17 4.75 15.01 -18.37
N GLY A 18 5.97 14.98 -18.91
CA GLY A 18 7.01 15.96 -18.59
C GLY A 18 7.48 15.96 -17.12
N HIS A 19 7.27 14.87 -16.39
CA HIS A 19 7.73 14.72 -15.01
C HIS A 19 9.22 14.40 -14.97
N ALA A 20 9.85 14.70 -13.83
CA ALA A 20 11.22 14.30 -13.53
C ALA A 20 11.20 13.07 -12.60
N GLY A 21 12.08 12.10 -12.83
CA GLY A 21 12.15 10.89 -12.01
C GLY A 21 13.57 10.54 -11.58
N ILE A 22 13.74 10.05 -10.35
CA ILE A 22 15.02 9.51 -9.85
C ILE A 22 14.81 8.32 -8.92
N THR A 23 15.66 7.32 -9.04
CA THR A 23 15.70 6.18 -8.13
C THR A 23 16.76 6.39 -7.06
N ILE A 24 16.35 6.21 -5.80
CA ILE A 24 17.25 6.19 -4.64
C ILE A 24 16.89 4.90 -3.89
N ASP A 25 17.85 3.99 -3.78
CA ASP A 25 17.67 2.66 -3.23
C ASP A 25 16.47 1.94 -3.88
N GLU A 26 15.52 1.47 -3.07
CA GLU A 26 14.31 0.77 -3.53
C GLU A 26 13.14 1.71 -3.85
N SER A 27 13.37 3.03 -3.88
CA SER A 27 12.32 4.03 -4.06
C SER A 27 12.52 4.82 -5.36
N TRP A 28 11.45 4.92 -6.16
CA TRP A 28 11.41 5.77 -7.35
C TRP A 28 10.60 7.03 -7.07
N PHE A 29 11.27 8.17 -7.05
CA PHE A 29 10.70 9.50 -6.80
C PHE A 29 10.31 10.15 -8.12
N ILE A 30 9.11 10.73 -8.17
CA ILE A 30 8.57 11.45 -9.33
C ILE A 30 8.15 12.85 -8.88
N VAL A 31 8.70 13.87 -9.54
CA VAL A 31 8.47 15.29 -9.24
C VAL A 31 7.83 16.00 -10.43
N GLY A 32 6.78 16.76 -10.15
CA GLY A 32 6.07 17.60 -11.12
C GLY A 32 5.40 16.82 -12.25
N GLY A 33 5.52 17.35 -13.46
CA GLY A 33 4.75 16.95 -14.64
C GLY A 33 3.42 17.68 -14.74
N GLY A 34 2.64 17.33 -15.77
CA GLY A 34 1.33 17.93 -16.02
C GLY A 34 0.32 16.91 -16.54
N ASP A 35 -0.96 17.15 -16.25
CA ASP A 35 -2.11 16.30 -16.61
C ASP A 35 -2.89 16.82 -17.85
N ASN A 36 -2.23 17.64 -18.68
CA ASN A 36 -2.81 18.44 -19.77
C ASN A 36 -3.76 19.58 -19.35
N LYS A 37 -4.03 19.77 -18.05
CA LYS A 37 -4.84 20.89 -17.53
C LYS A 37 -4.02 21.78 -16.62
N ASN A 38 -3.26 21.18 -15.72
CA ASN A 38 -2.42 21.84 -14.73
C ASN A 38 -1.13 21.06 -14.52
N GLY A 39 -0.12 21.72 -13.96
CA GLY A 39 0.99 21.02 -13.35
C GLY A 39 0.52 20.18 -12.16
N CYS A 40 1.14 19.02 -11.96
CA CYS A 40 0.86 18.14 -10.85
C CYS A 40 1.57 18.64 -9.57
N PRO A 41 0.83 19.00 -8.51
CA PRO A 41 1.44 19.51 -7.27
C PRO A 41 2.04 18.41 -6.38
N GLU A 42 1.67 17.16 -6.59
CA GLU A 42 2.18 16.05 -5.79
C GLU A 42 3.56 15.56 -6.27
N THR A 43 4.45 15.39 -5.30
CA THR A 43 5.66 14.55 -5.43
C THR A 43 5.32 13.14 -4.99
N LEU A 44 5.48 12.18 -5.90
CA LEU A 44 5.14 10.78 -5.69
C LEU A 44 6.40 9.96 -5.41
N VAL A 45 6.22 8.86 -4.67
CA VAL A 45 7.24 7.83 -4.52
C VAL A 45 6.62 6.45 -4.69
N LEU A 46 7.23 5.63 -5.57
CA LEU A 46 6.94 4.22 -5.71
C LEU A 46 7.99 3.41 -4.94
N ASN A 47 7.56 2.65 -3.94
CA ASN A 47 8.40 1.60 -3.40
C ASN A 47 8.45 0.45 -4.44
N MET A 48 9.61 0.23 -5.05
CA MET A 48 9.76 -0.73 -6.16
C MET A 48 9.69 -2.19 -5.69
N SER A 49 10.07 -2.48 -4.45
CA SER A 49 10.00 -3.83 -3.86
C SER A 49 8.58 -4.27 -3.53
N LYS A 50 7.75 -3.34 -3.05
CA LYS A 50 6.35 -3.58 -2.66
C LYS A 50 5.35 -3.18 -3.76
N LEU A 51 5.80 -2.44 -4.77
CA LEU A 51 4.97 -1.83 -5.81
C LEU A 51 3.85 -0.95 -5.23
N VAL A 52 4.16 -0.20 -4.18
CA VAL A 52 3.20 0.68 -3.49
C VAL A 52 3.55 2.14 -3.76
N TRP A 53 2.58 2.88 -4.29
CA TRP A 53 2.63 4.32 -4.47
C TRP A 53 2.27 5.07 -3.19
N SER A 54 2.96 6.16 -2.92
CA SER A 54 2.61 7.09 -1.87
C SER A 54 2.93 8.53 -2.24
N VAL A 55 2.17 9.46 -1.65
CA VAL A 55 2.44 10.90 -1.79
C VAL A 55 3.44 11.35 -0.73
N LEU A 56 4.59 11.85 -1.19
CA LEU A 56 5.66 12.34 -0.32
C LEU A 56 5.37 13.77 0.15
N ASN A 57 5.01 14.64 -0.80
CA ASN A 57 4.70 16.06 -0.56
C ASN A 57 3.65 16.57 -1.55
N VAL A 58 2.91 17.61 -1.18
CA VAL A 58 1.96 18.32 -2.04
C VAL A 58 2.26 19.81 -1.94
N VAL A 59 2.61 20.44 -3.05
CA VAL A 59 2.84 21.88 -3.13
C VAL A 59 1.56 22.64 -3.52
N LYS A 60 1.59 23.97 -3.44
CA LYS A 60 0.47 24.79 -3.90
C LYS A 60 0.33 24.70 -5.42
N GLN A 61 -0.87 24.93 -5.92
CA GLN A 61 -1.09 25.03 -7.37
C GLN A 61 -0.29 26.21 -7.94
N LYS A 62 0.36 26.00 -9.10
CA LYS A 62 1.30 26.95 -9.75
C LYS A 62 2.63 27.18 -9.02
N ASP A 63 2.94 26.35 -8.02
CA ASP A 63 4.29 26.28 -7.47
C ASP A 63 5.30 25.85 -8.57
N PRO A 64 6.55 26.33 -8.56
CA PRO A 64 7.55 25.91 -9.54
C PRO A 64 7.82 24.40 -9.56
N LEU A 65 7.60 23.67 -8.46
CA LEU A 65 7.67 22.20 -8.42
C LEU A 65 6.49 21.53 -9.14
N SER A 66 5.39 22.25 -9.33
CA SER A 66 4.24 21.85 -10.13
C SER A 66 4.44 22.28 -11.59
N SER A 67 5.56 21.86 -12.19
CA SER A 67 5.95 22.22 -13.55
C SER A 67 6.27 21.00 -14.41
N GLU A 68 6.11 21.16 -15.73
CA GLU A 68 6.60 20.21 -16.72
C GLU A 68 8.06 20.52 -17.09
N GLY A 69 8.84 19.51 -17.45
CA GLY A 69 10.24 19.67 -17.88
C GLY A 69 11.20 19.97 -16.73
N LEU A 70 10.85 19.58 -15.51
CA LEU A 70 11.77 19.65 -14.37
C LEU A 70 12.94 18.67 -14.58
N SER A 71 14.07 18.99 -13.95
CA SER A 71 15.19 18.06 -13.77
C SER A 71 15.34 17.75 -12.29
N VAL A 72 15.64 16.50 -11.95
CA VAL A 72 15.86 16.06 -10.57
C VAL A 72 17.16 15.27 -10.47
N CYS A 73 17.93 15.52 -9.41
CA CYS A 73 19.12 14.74 -9.06
C CYS A 73 19.18 14.48 -7.56
N SER A 74 20.02 13.54 -7.14
CA SER A 74 20.29 13.27 -5.73
C SER A 74 21.73 13.62 -5.39
N GLY A 75 21.97 13.95 -4.12
CA GLY A 75 23.29 14.22 -3.60
C GLY A 75 23.38 13.91 -2.11
N LEU A 76 24.57 13.56 -1.66
CA LEU A 76 24.86 13.28 -0.26
C LEU A 76 25.42 14.55 0.40
N ILE A 77 24.78 15.00 1.47
CA ILE A 77 25.26 16.11 2.30
C ILE A 77 25.28 15.61 3.74
N ASP A 78 26.46 15.64 4.38
CA ASP A 78 26.67 15.20 5.77
C ASP A 78 26.18 13.78 6.07
N GLY A 79 26.33 12.86 5.10
CA GLY A 79 25.90 11.46 5.22
C GLY A 79 24.41 11.22 4.96
N GLU A 80 23.64 12.28 4.70
CA GLU A 80 22.21 12.19 4.41
C GLU A 80 21.95 12.43 2.91
N THR A 81 21.01 11.67 2.33
CA THR A 81 20.62 11.84 0.92
C THR A 81 19.60 12.96 0.77
N TYR A 82 19.78 13.82 -0.23
CA TYR A 82 18.85 14.88 -0.60
C TYR A 82 18.45 14.77 -2.07
N LEU A 83 17.21 15.14 -2.37
CA LEU A 83 16.77 15.41 -3.74
C LEU A 83 16.90 16.90 -4.03
N PHE A 84 17.40 17.20 -5.22
CA PHE A 84 17.46 18.53 -5.80
C PHE A 84 16.61 18.55 -7.04
N SER A 85 15.77 19.56 -7.20
CA SER A 85 15.03 19.79 -8.44
C SER A 85 15.23 21.21 -8.94
N PHE A 86 15.33 21.34 -10.26
CA PHE A 86 15.64 22.60 -10.93
C PHE A 86 14.88 22.71 -12.25
N GLY A 87 14.56 23.95 -12.63
CA GLY A 87 14.01 24.29 -13.93
C GLY A 87 12.50 24.14 -13.99
N GLY A 88 12.01 23.66 -15.13
CA GLY A 88 10.60 23.45 -15.40
C GLY A 88 9.86 24.69 -15.92
N TYR A 89 8.68 24.43 -16.47
CA TYR A 89 7.76 25.42 -17.02
C TYR A 89 6.32 25.15 -16.58
N ASN A 90 5.68 26.16 -15.99
CA ASN A 90 4.25 26.14 -15.63
C ASN A 90 3.51 27.41 -16.09
N GLY A 91 3.94 27.98 -17.22
CA GLY A 91 3.56 29.31 -17.71
C GLY A 91 4.64 30.36 -17.46
N ARG A 92 5.61 30.05 -16.59
CA ARG A 92 6.91 30.75 -16.49
C ARG A 92 8.01 29.73 -16.28
N TYR A 93 9.20 30.02 -16.80
CA TYR A 93 10.40 29.25 -16.48
C TYR A 93 10.84 29.57 -15.06
N SER A 94 11.23 28.54 -14.31
CA SER A 94 11.84 28.69 -13.00
C SER A 94 13.36 28.51 -13.08
N ASN A 95 14.09 29.34 -12.35
CA ASN A 95 15.51 29.21 -12.09
C ASN A 95 15.80 28.88 -10.61
N GLU A 96 14.77 28.53 -9.85
CA GLU A 96 14.90 28.16 -8.45
C GLU A 96 15.35 26.71 -8.30
N VAL A 97 16.17 26.46 -7.27
CA VAL A 97 16.59 25.12 -6.87
C VAL A 97 15.82 24.74 -5.61
N PHE A 98 15.10 23.64 -5.66
CA PHE A 98 14.41 23.09 -4.50
C PHE A 98 15.19 21.91 -3.96
N VAL A 99 15.27 21.83 -2.63
CA VAL A 99 15.98 20.77 -1.93
C VAL A 99 15.01 20.11 -0.97
N MET A 100 14.99 18.78 -0.98
CA MET A 100 14.16 18.00 -0.08
C MET A 100 14.97 16.83 0.48
N ARG A 101 14.91 16.65 1.79
CA ARG A 101 15.37 15.41 2.43
C ARG A 101 14.23 14.39 2.38
N PRO A 102 14.32 13.32 1.58
CA PRO A 102 13.34 12.23 1.62
C PRO A 102 13.52 11.52 2.96
N LYS A 103 12.60 11.74 3.89
CA LYS A 103 12.53 10.89 5.08
C LYS A 103 11.95 9.56 4.63
N GLU A 104 12.58 8.45 4.99
CA GLU A 104 11.90 7.16 4.98
C GLU A 104 10.66 7.32 5.86
N LYS A 105 9.49 7.46 5.23
CA LYS A 105 8.25 7.18 5.94
C LYS A 105 8.32 5.68 6.21
N ASP A 106 8.59 5.35 7.46
CA ASP A 106 8.35 4.04 8.03
C ASP A 106 6.91 3.64 7.68
N THR A 107 6.75 2.97 6.53
CA THR A 107 5.47 2.46 6.04
C THR A 107 5.03 1.25 6.86
N LEU A 108 5.73 0.96 7.96
CA LEU A 108 5.37 0.01 9.00
C LEU A 108 4.12 0.44 9.80
N ARG A 109 3.59 1.66 9.62
CA ARG A 109 2.28 2.03 10.15
C ARG A 109 1.20 1.91 9.06
N PRO A 110 0.42 0.82 9.02
CA PRO A 110 -0.76 0.78 8.17
C PRO A 110 -1.70 1.91 8.58
N LYS A 111 -2.21 2.68 7.61
CA LYS A 111 -3.25 3.71 7.80
C LYS A 111 -4.56 3.03 8.23
N ILE A 112 -4.66 2.58 9.49
CA ILE A 112 -5.91 2.06 10.08
C ILE A 112 -6.69 3.18 10.79
N PHE A 113 -6.09 4.35 11.00
CA PHE A 113 -6.74 5.49 11.69
C PHE A 113 -7.43 6.48 10.74
N GLN A 114 -8.33 6.00 9.87
CA GLN A 114 -9.29 6.88 9.17
C GLN A 114 -10.73 6.37 9.24
N SER A 115 -11.12 5.70 10.34
CA SER A 115 -12.54 5.51 10.62
C SER A 115 -13.08 6.68 11.48
N PRO A 116 -14.24 7.28 11.13
CA PRO A 116 -14.91 8.26 11.97
C PRO A 116 -15.18 7.76 13.40
N ALA A 117 -15.32 6.43 13.57
CA ALA A 117 -15.49 5.77 14.86
C ALA A 117 -14.23 5.86 15.73
N ALA A 118 -13.03 5.70 15.16
CA ALA A 118 -11.77 5.83 15.89
C ALA A 118 -11.49 7.28 16.32
N ALA A 119 -11.86 8.27 15.49
CA ALA A 119 -11.75 9.68 15.83
C ALA A 119 -12.69 10.07 17.00
N ALA A 120 -13.93 9.53 17.01
CA ALA A 120 -14.87 9.74 18.11
C ALA A 120 -14.39 9.10 19.43
N ALA A 121 -13.76 7.92 19.37
CA ALA A 121 -13.19 7.26 20.54
C ALA A 121 -11.96 8.00 21.10
N ALA A 122 -11.11 8.58 20.24
CA ALA A 122 -9.98 9.39 20.69
C ALA A 122 -10.43 10.72 21.34
N ALA A 123 -11.50 11.32 20.81
CA ALA A 123 -12.08 12.55 21.36
C ALA A 123 -12.73 12.31 22.74
N SER A 124 -13.39 11.16 22.96
CA SER A 124 -14.01 10.83 24.24
C SER A 124 -12.99 10.50 25.34
N VAL A 125 -11.86 9.87 24.99
CA VAL A 125 -10.76 9.64 25.94
C VAL A 125 -10.08 10.96 26.33
N SER A 126 -9.87 11.86 25.36
CA SER A 126 -9.26 13.18 25.62
C SER A 126 -10.10 14.05 26.55
N SER A 127 -11.43 13.99 26.43
CA SER A 127 -12.36 14.72 27.29
C SER A 127 -12.50 14.09 28.68
N ALA A 128 -12.40 12.76 28.80
CA ALA A 128 -12.34 12.08 30.09
C ALA A 128 -11.05 12.42 30.88
N TYR A 129 -9.91 12.54 30.18
CA TYR A 129 -8.64 12.94 30.80
C TYR A 129 -8.64 14.41 31.24
N ALA A 130 -9.23 15.32 30.47
CA ALA A 130 -9.35 16.73 30.83
C ALA A 130 -10.22 16.96 32.10
N LEU A 131 -11.20 16.10 32.36
CA LEU A 131 -12.03 16.14 33.56
C LEU A 131 -11.32 15.60 34.82
N SER A 132 -10.27 14.80 34.65
CA SER A 132 -9.51 14.19 35.77
C SER A 132 -8.39 15.07 36.33
N LYS A 133 -7.97 16.11 35.60
CA LYS A 133 -7.00 17.12 36.08
C LYS A 133 -7.71 18.45 36.36
N SER A 134 -8.33 18.55 37.53
CA SER A 134 -8.69 19.83 38.13
C SER A 134 -8.28 19.82 39.60
N GLU A 135 -6.98 19.93 39.86
CA GLU A 135 -6.44 20.28 41.17
C GLU A 135 -5.91 21.71 41.13
N LYS A 136 -6.79 22.61 41.57
CA LYS A 136 -6.58 23.78 42.44
C LYS A 136 -5.10 24.14 42.74
N LEU A 137 -4.62 25.22 42.13
CA LEU A 137 -3.41 25.94 42.56
C LEU A 137 -3.83 27.19 43.34
N ASP A 138 -3.47 27.24 44.62
CA ASP A 138 -3.52 28.43 45.46
C ASP A 138 -2.19 28.55 46.24
N PHE A 139 -1.79 29.80 46.50
CA PHE A 139 -0.76 30.31 47.43
C PHE A 139 0.74 30.30 46.98
N MET A 140 1.61 31.30 47.24
CA MET A 140 1.54 32.53 48.04
C MET A 140 2.31 33.70 47.41
N GLN A 141 1.83 34.90 47.73
CA GLN A 141 2.47 36.22 47.68
C GLN A 141 3.65 36.30 48.68
N LEU A 142 4.76 36.94 48.28
CA LEU A 142 5.91 37.23 49.15
C LEU A 142 6.01 38.76 49.35
N ASP A 143 5.83 39.19 50.60
CA ASP A 143 6.11 40.54 51.09
C ASP A 143 7.56 40.67 51.59
N ASP A 144 8.01 41.94 51.64
CA ASP A 144 9.28 42.53 52.08
C ASP A 144 9.99 41.91 53.30
N ILE A 145 11.32 42.10 53.37
CA ILE A 145 12.07 42.77 54.47
C ILE A 145 13.57 42.90 54.14
N ASN A 146 14.08 44.13 54.30
CA ASN A 146 15.48 44.58 54.32
C ASN A 146 16.17 44.24 55.66
N PRO A 147 17.52 44.12 55.72
CA PRO A 147 18.24 45.07 56.58
C PRO A 147 19.62 45.53 56.03
N LYS A 148 19.97 46.78 56.38
CA LYS A 148 21.25 47.46 56.09
C LYS A 148 22.42 46.98 56.98
N SER A 149 23.65 47.06 56.44
CA SER A 149 24.75 47.97 56.86
C SER A 149 26.17 47.37 57.01
N SER A 150 27.15 48.12 56.46
CA SER A 150 28.61 48.22 56.75
C SER A 150 29.54 47.02 56.45
N VAL A 151 30.84 47.12 56.13
CA VAL A 151 31.77 48.02 55.41
C VAL A 151 33.14 47.29 55.48
N ASN A 152 33.90 47.28 54.37
CA ASN A 152 35.35 47.05 54.20
C ASN A 152 35.98 45.64 54.29
N GLY A 153 36.73 45.28 53.24
CA GLY A 153 37.92 44.41 53.33
C GLY A 153 38.23 43.60 52.07
N HIS A 154 39.09 44.12 51.19
CA HIS A 154 39.56 43.49 49.94
C HIS A 154 40.08 42.05 50.12
N HIS A 155 39.71 41.17 49.17
CA HIS A 155 40.11 39.76 48.88
C HIS A 155 38.98 38.71 48.95
N GLN A 156 37.74 39.09 49.26
CA GLN A 156 36.62 38.14 49.38
C GLN A 156 35.70 38.08 48.14
N ASP A 157 35.75 39.09 47.26
CA ASP A 157 34.83 39.24 46.11
C ASP A 157 35.03 38.21 44.99
N ASP A 158 36.25 37.69 44.78
CA ASP A 158 36.49 36.70 43.71
C ASP A 158 35.96 35.31 44.08
N ALA A 159 36.02 34.95 45.37
CA ALA A 159 35.53 33.65 45.85
C ALA A 159 33.99 33.60 45.89
N THR A 160 33.35 34.68 46.32
CA THR A 160 31.88 34.79 46.33
C THR A 160 31.31 34.77 44.91
N VAL A 161 31.93 35.47 43.96
CA VAL A 161 31.54 35.45 42.54
C VAL A 161 31.68 34.05 41.94
N LYS A 162 32.77 33.31 42.25
CA LYS A 162 32.93 31.92 41.80
C LYS A 162 31.88 30.98 42.41
N ILE A 163 31.53 31.16 43.68
CA ILE A 163 30.48 30.37 44.35
C ILE A 163 29.11 30.62 43.71
N GLU A 164 28.79 31.88 43.38
CA GLU A 164 27.55 32.23 42.69
C GLU A 164 27.50 31.64 41.27
N ALA A 165 28.62 31.69 40.52
CA ALA A 165 28.72 31.06 39.21
C ALA A 165 28.51 29.54 39.27
N ILE A 166 29.16 28.86 40.22
CA ILE A 166 29.00 27.40 40.44
C ILE A 166 27.56 27.06 40.85
N LYS A 167 26.90 27.93 41.62
CA LYS A 167 25.51 27.73 42.02
C LYS A 167 24.55 27.84 40.83
N GLU A 168 24.81 28.76 39.92
CA GLU A 168 24.02 28.90 38.69
C GLU A 168 24.27 27.73 37.73
N GLU A 169 25.52 27.29 37.57
CA GLU A 169 25.85 26.07 36.81
C GLU A 169 25.15 24.84 37.39
N LYS A 170 25.16 24.68 38.71
CA LYS A 170 24.43 23.61 39.39
C LYS A 170 22.93 23.66 39.08
N ARG A 171 22.33 24.86 39.11
CA ARG A 171 20.90 25.06 38.77
C ARG A 171 20.61 24.66 37.33
N LEU A 172 21.46 25.04 36.38
CA LEU A 172 21.32 24.67 34.97
C LEU A 172 21.47 23.16 34.75
N LEU A 173 22.42 22.52 35.43
CA LEU A 173 22.60 21.06 35.38
C LEU A 173 21.40 20.32 35.98
N GLU A 174 20.84 20.80 37.09
CA GLU A 174 19.63 20.23 37.68
C GLU A 174 18.42 20.32 36.72
N LEU A 175 18.25 21.45 36.03
CA LEU A 175 17.23 21.60 34.99
C LEU A 175 17.44 20.63 33.83
N SER A 176 18.68 20.52 33.32
CA SER A 176 19.02 19.57 32.26
C SER A 176 18.75 18.12 32.67
N ILE A 177 19.05 17.74 33.91
CA ILE A 177 18.70 16.40 34.43
C ILE A 177 17.20 16.17 34.43
N THR A 178 16.38 17.17 34.80
CA THR A 178 14.92 17.02 34.77
C THR A 178 14.37 16.89 33.35
N GLU A 179 14.94 17.61 32.39
CA GLU A 179 14.60 17.52 30.97
C GLU A 179 14.93 16.13 30.41
N VAL A 180 16.15 15.65 30.63
CA VAL A 180 16.59 14.31 30.20
C VAL A 180 15.73 13.20 30.84
N ARG A 181 15.28 13.39 32.09
CA ARG A 181 14.35 12.45 32.74
C ARG A 181 12.97 12.46 32.08
N ALA A 182 12.47 13.63 31.69
CA ALA A 182 11.20 13.75 30.97
C ALA A 182 11.29 13.10 29.58
N GLU A 183 12.39 13.32 28.85
CA GLU A 183 12.64 12.67 27.56
C GLU A 183 12.74 11.14 27.69
N ASN A 184 13.47 10.63 28.68
CA ASN A 184 13.54 9.18 28.93
C ASN A 184 12.16 8.57 29.24
N SER A 185 11.33 9.29 30.01
CA SER A 185 9.96 8.85 30.27
C SER A 185 9.11 8.83 28.99
N LYS A 186 9.31 9.81 28.09
CA LYS A 186 8.61 9.87 26.80
C LYS A 186 9.05 8.73 25.88
N LEU A 187 10.36 8.50 25.73
CA LEU A 187 10.91 7.39 24.94
C LEU A 187 10.45 6.03 25.49
N GLY A 188 10.37 5.87 26.82
CA GLY A 188 9.83 4.66 27.43
C GLY A 188 8.36 4.40 27.05
N GLY A 189 7.56 5.46 26.96
CA GLY A 189 6.17 5.39 26.47
C GLY A 189 6.10 4.99 24.99
N GLU A 190 6.91 5.60 24.13
CA GLU A 190 6.98 5.27 22.71
C GLU A 190 7.41 3.81 22.48
N ILE A 191 8.39 3.31 23.25
CA ILE A 191 8.81 1.90 23.22
C ILE A 191 7.66 0.98 23.62
N HIS A 192 6.89 1.32 24.66
CA HIS A 192 5.74 0.52 25.08
C HIS A 192 4.65 0.47 23.99
N GLU A 193 4.36 1.61 23.34
CA GLU A 193 3.41 1.67 22.23
C GLU A 193 3.87 0.82 21.03
N VAL A 194 5.14 0.93 20.65
CA VAL A 194 5.73 0.11 19.58
C VAL A 194 5.67 -1.38 19.92
N ASN A 195 5.98 -1.76 21.16
CA ASN A 195 5.89 -3.15 21.58
C ASN A 195 4.44 -3.68 21.55
N SER A 196 3.46 -2.86 21.94
CA SER A 196 2.05 -3.22 21.85
C SER A 196 1.60 -3.45 20.40
N THR A 197 1.95 -2.53 19.51
CA THR A 197 1.62 -2.65 18.07
C THR A 197 2.32 -3.84 17.42
N HIS A 198 3.56 -4.12 17.78
CA HIS A 198 4.28 -5.31 17.32
C HIS A 198 3.59 -6.62 17.77
N ALA A 199 3.09 -6.66 19.01
CA ALA A 199 2.35 -7.82 19.52
C ALA A 199 1.02 -8.04 18.77
N GLU A 200 0.30 -6.97 18.40
CA GLU A 200 -0.90 -7.06 17.59
C GLU A 200 -0.60 -7.55 16.17
N LEU A 201 0.39 -6.97 15.49
CA LEU A 201 0.82 -7.40 14.16
C LEU A 201 1.27 -8.86 14.12
N THR A 202 1.93 -9.33 15.18
CA THR A 202 2.34 -10.74 15.29
C THR A 202 1.11 -11.68 15.33
N LYS A 203 0.04 -11.29 16.03
CA LYS A 203 -1.21 -12.08 16.07
C LYS A 203 -1.91 -12.10 14.72
N GLU A 204 -1.98 -10.95 14.04
CA GLU A 204 -2.56 -10.86 12.69
C GLU A 204 -1.78 -11.71 11.69
N LEU A 205 -0.45 -11.69 11.75
CA LEU A 205 0.40 -12.52 10.89
C LEU A 205 0.13 -14.01 11.11
N GLN A 206 -0.01 -14.44 12.36
CA GLN A 206 -0.36 -15.82 12.69
C GLN A 206 -1.76 -16.21 12.17
N SER A 207 -2.73 -15.29 12.26
CA SER A 207 -4.08 -15.47 11.72
C SER A 207 -4.06 -15.65 10.19
N VAL A 208 -3.34 -14.77 9.47
CA VAL A 208 -3.19 -14.83 8.00
C VAL A 208 -2.47 -16.12 7.57
N GLN A 209 -1.45 -16.55 8.30
CA GLN A 209 -0.79 -17.84 8.05
C GLN A 209 -1.78 -19.01 8.19
N GLY A 210 -2.64 -18.99 9.21
CA GLY A 210 -3.70 -19.99 9.38
C GLY A 210 -4.68 -20.02 8.21
N GLN A 211 -5.13 -18.84 7.75
CA GLN A 211 -6.01 -18.73 6.58
C GLN A 211 -5.34 -19.23 5.30
N LEU A 212 -4.05 -18.91 5.11
CA LEU A 212 -3.29 -19.38 3.96
C LEU A 212 -3.18 -20.91 3.92
N VAL A 213 -2.96 -21.57 5.06
CA VAL A 213 -2.94 -23.04 5.15
C VAL A 213 -4.31 -23.62 4.80
N ALA A 214 -5.40 -23.02 5.29
CA ALA A 214 -6.75 -23.43 4.96
C ALA A 214 -7.03 -23.32 3.45
N GLU A 215 -6.69 -22.19 2.83
CA GLU A 215 -6.89 -22.01 1.39
C GLU A 215 -6.00 -22.92 0.53
N ARG A 216 -4.76 -23.18 0.94
CA ARG A 216 -3.91 -24.19 0.28
C ARG A 216 -4.56 -25.57 0.29
N SER A 217 -5.15 -25.97 1.42
CA SER A 217 -5.87 -27.25 1.51
C SER A 217 -7.12 -27.29 0.63
N ARG A 218 -7.82 -26.15 0.50
CA ARG A 218 -8.99 -26.01 -0.37
C ARG A 218 -8.61 -26.08 -1.85
N CYS A 219 -7.54 -25.38 -2.25
CA CYS A 219 -6.99 -25.47 -3.61
C CYS A 219 -6.62 -26.91 -3.97
N PHE A 220 -5.92 -27.61 -3.08
CA PHE A 220 -5.58 -29.03 -3.29
C PHE A 220 -6.83 -29.91 -3.49
N ASN A 221 -7.89 -29.69 -2.70
CA ASN A 221 -9.15 -30.43 -2.87
C ASN A 221 -9.82 -30.13 -4.22
N LEU A 222 -9.81 -28.88 -4.66
CA LEU A 222 -10.37 -28.48 -5.96
C LEU A 222 -9.55 -29.06 -7.11
N GLU A 223 -8.23 -29.06 -7.02
CA GLU A 223 -7.35 -29.70 -8.01
C GLU A 223 -7.64 -31.21 -8.14
N ALA A 224 -7.83 -31.90 -7.01
CA ALA A 224 -8.22 -33.31 -7.01
C ALA A 224 -9.58 -33.55 -7.71
N LYS A 225 -10.58 -32.69 -7.45
CA LYS A 225 -11.89 -32.75 -8.13
C LYS A 225 -11.78 -32.48 -9.63
N ILE A 226 -10.94 -31.52 -10.03
CA ILE A 226 -10.70 -31.23 -11.45
C ILE A 226 -10.10 -32.45 -12.14
N ALA A 227 -9.11 -33.11 -11.52
CA ALA A 227 -8.50 -34.32 -12.07
C ALA A 227 -9.52 -35.49 -12.19
N GLU A 228 -10.43 -35.64 -11.22
CA GLU A 228 -11.50 -36.64 -11.28
C GLU A 228 -12.48 -36.35 -12.43
N LEU A 229 -12.90 -35.09 -12.60
CA LEU A 229 -13.77 -34.68 -13.70
C LEU A 229 -13.11 -34.86 -15.07
N GLN A 230 -11.81 -34.56 -15.18
CA GLN A 230 -11.05 -34.80 -16.41
C GLN A 230 -11.03 -36.28 -16.78
N LYS A 231 -10.80 -37.17 -15.81
CA LYS A 231 -10.85 -38.62 -16.03
C LYS A 231 -12.24 -39.09 -16.46
N LEU A 232 -13.30 -38.54 -15.85
CA LEU A 232 -14.68 -38.86 -16.24
C LEU A 232 -14.96 -38.44 -17.69
N LEU A 233 -14.50 -37.25 -18.08
CA LEU A 233 -14.66 -36.73 -19.44
C LEU A 233 -13.97 -37.61 -20.48
N GLU A 234 -12.74 -38.06 -20.21
CA GLU A 234 -12.03 -39.00 -21.09
C GLU A 234 -12.80 -40.31 -21.29
N SER A 235 -13.39 -40.85 -20.21
CA SER A 235 -14.21 -42.06 -20.30
C SER A 235 -15.50 -41.85 -21.10
N MET A 236 -16.10 -40.66 -21.01
CA MET A 236 -17.32 -40.31 -21.76
C MET A 236 -17.04 -40.24 -23.27
N GLN A 237 -15.90 -39.68 -23.66
CA GLN A 237 -15.48 -39.62 -25.07
C GLN A 237 -15.37 -41.02 -25.68
N SER A 238 -14.82 -41.98 -24.94
CA SER A 238 -14.73 -43.38 -25.40
C SER A 238 -16.11 -44.02 -25.60
N VAL A 239 -17.07 -43.74 -24.72
CA VAL A 239 -18.44 -44.22 -24.87
C VAL A 239 -19.12 -43.59 -26.09
N GLU A 240 -18.88 -42.30 -26.34
CA GLU A 240 -19.41 -41.60 -27.50
C GLU A 240 -18.92 -42.22 -28.83
N ASP A 241 -17.63 -42.55 -28.92
CA ASP A 241 -17.04 -43.24 -30.08
C ASP A 241 -17.69 -44.61 -30.31
N GLN A 242 -17.91 -45.39 -29.24
CA GLN A 242 -18.59 -46.69 -29.33
C GLN A 242 -20.04 -46.55 -29.81
N VAL A 243 -20.79 -45.55 -29.30
CA VAL A 243 -22.15 -45.27 -29.73
C VAL A 243 -22.19 -44.87 -31.22
N GLN A 244 -21.23 -44.05 -31.66
CA GLN A 244 -21.13 -43.66 -33.06
C GLN A 244 -20.83 -44.85 -33.98
N ALA A 245 -19.92 -45.75 -33.56
CA ALA A 245 -19.64 -46.98 -34.29
C ALA A 245 -20.88 -47.91 -34.38
N LEU A 246 -21.65 -48.04 -33.29
CA LEU A 246 -22.89 -48.81 -33.30
C LEU A 246 -23.96 -48.20 -34.20
N ARG A 247 -24.06 -46.86 -34.24
CA ARG A 247 -24.98 -46.15 -35.16
C ARG A 247 -24.62 -46.42 -36.62
N GLN A 248 -23.34 -46.40 -36.97
CA GLN A 248 -22.88 -46.73 -38.33
C GLN A 248 -23.19 -48.18 -38.72
N LYS A 249 -22.92 -49.13 -37.83
CA LYS A 249 -23.26 -50.55 -38.06
C LYS A 249 -24.76 -50.73 -38.26
N LYS A 250 -25.58 -50.10 -37.42
CA LYS A 250 -27.04 -50.14 -37.56
C LYS A 250 -27.48 -49.60 -38.92
N SER A 251 -26.96 -48.44 -39.35
CA SER A 251 -27.32 -47.87 -40.65
C SER A 251 -26.92 -48.75 -41.84
N ALA A 252 -25.77 -49.43 -41.77
CA ALA A 252 -25.35 -50.35 -42.82
C ALA A 252 -26.28 -51.58 -42.90
N LEU A 253 -26.66 -52.12 -41.75
CA LEU A 253 -27.56 -53.27 -41.65
C LEU A 253 -28.97 -52.93 -42.12
N ASP A 254 -29.47 -51.74 -41.78
CA ASP A 254 -30.76 -51.22 -42.28
C ASP A 254 -30.73 -51.06 -43.81
N GLN A 255 -29.63 -50.56 -44.38
CA GLN A 255 -29.44 -50.47 -45.85
C GLN A 255 -29.39 -51.84 -46.53
N GLU A 256 -28.66 -52.81 -45.97
CA GLU A 256 -28.63 -54.18 -46.48
C GLU A 256 -30.02 -54.83 -46.44
N MET A 257 -30.78 -54.59 -45.37
CA MET A 257 -32.14 -55.10 -45.23
C MET A 257 -33.10 -54.48 -46.26
N GLU A 258 -32.99 -53.18 -46.55
CA GLU A 258 -33.75 -52.52 -47.63
C GLU A 258 -33.37 -53.06 -49.02
N GLN A 259 -32.08 -53.31 -49.27
CA GLN A 259 -31.60 -53.92 -50.51
C GLN A 259 -32.11 -55.36 -50.67
N ALA A 260 -32.12 -56.14 -49.59
CA ALA A 260 -32.68 -57.49 -49.60
C ALA A 260 -34.20 -57.48 -49.84
N ALA A 261 -34.93 -56.57 -49.19
CA ALA A 261 -36.37 -56.42 -49.36
C ALA A 261 -36.75 -55.99 -50.79
N THR A 262 -35.96 -55.10 -51.41
CA THR A 262 -36.16 -54.68 -52.81
C THR A 262 -35.79 -55.78 -53.80
N ALA A 263 -34.72 -56.55 -53.57
CA ALA A 263 -34.37 -57.71 -54.38
C ALA A 263 -35.46 -58.80 -54.35
N GLN A 264 -36.05 -59.04 -53.18
CA GLN A 264 -37.13 -60.02 -53.02
C GLN A 264 -38.44 -59.56 -53.67
N ARG A 265 -38.73 -58.24 -53.68
CA ARG A 265 -39.84 -57.66 -54.47
C ARG A 265 -39.63 -57.80 -55.99
N GLN A 266 -38.39 -57.73 -56.47
CA GLN A 266 -38.08 -57.90 -57.89
C GLN A 266 -38.11 -59.38 -58.31
N SER A 267 -37.75 -60.33 -57.44
CA SER A 267 -37.84 -61.77 -57.76
C SER A 267 -39.28 -62.31 -57.71
N SER A 268 -40.20 -61.65 -56.99
CA SER A 268 -41.63 -62.00 -56.97
C SER A 268 -42.49 -61.19 -57.96
N GLY A 269 -41.89 -60.30 -58.76
CA GLY A 269 -42.58 -59.40 -59.69
C GLY A 269 -42.83 -59.96 -61.09
N GLY A 270 -42.71 -61.29 -61.27
CA GLY A 270 -43.07 -61.97 -62.51
C GLY A 270 -44.59 -62.20 -62.59
N VAL A 271 -45.20 -61.69 -63.65
CA VAL A 271 -46.57 -61.99 -64.12
C VAL A 271 -47.69 -61.24 -63.39
N TRP A 272 -47.96 -59.99 -63.80
CA TRP A 272 -49.32 -59.52 -64.14
C TRP A 272 -49.17 -58.33 -65.11
N ARG A 273 -49.10 -58.63 -66.41
CA ARG A 273 -49.27 -57.65 -67.49
C ARG A 273 -50.72 -57.80 -67.97
N LEU A 274 -51.61 -56.90 -67.57
CA LEU A 274 -52.98 -56.86 -68.07
C LEU A 274 -53.23 -55.54 -68.80
N PHE A 275 -53.84 -55.70 -69.96
CA PHE A 275 -54.05 -54.73 -71.03
C PHE A 275 -55.13 -53.69 -70.69
N GLY A 276 -55.01 -52.52 -71.32
CA GLY A 276 -56.02 -51.46 -71.38
C GLY A 276 -55.29 -50.11 -71.47
N GLY A 277 -55.09 -49.53 -72.65
CA GLY A 277 -56.12 -49.25 -73.66
C GLY A 277 -56.29 -47.74 -73.65
N SER A 278 -55.78 -47.10 -74.69
CA SER A 278 -55.94 -45.67 -74.99
C SER A 278 -57.41 -45.23 -74.94
N GLU A 279 -57.69 -44.01 -74.49
CA GLU A 279 -58.35 -42.98 -75.32
C GLU A 279 -58.43 -41.63 -74.58
N LYS A 280 -57.98 -40.60 -75.32
CA LYS A 280 -58.34 -39.17 -75.34
C LYS A 280 -58.58 -38.39 -74.04
#